data_AF-A0A2P4PST6-F1
#
_entry.id   AF-A0A2P4PST6-F1
#
_cell.length_a   1.000
_cell.length_b   1.000
_cell.length_c   1.000
_cell.angle_alpha   90.00
_cell.angle_beta   90.00
_cell.angle_gamma   90.00
#
_symmetry.space_group_name_H-M   'P 1'
#
loop_
_entity.id
_entity.type
_entity.pdbx_description
1 polymer ?
#
loop_
_entity_poly.entity_id
_entity_poly.type
_entity_poly.pdbx_seq_one_letter_code
_entity_poly.pdbx_strand_id
1 'polypeptide(L)'
;MDNLGDCEIDDWIFLIKWSIKQTPGLRSKNRQNNENYEALKKTLSQFIPLIRLVEISPTDSYDKVGLYKGIILNHIYEEIEEFYFKGTL
;
A
#
# COMPACT_ATOMS: atom_id res chain seq x y z
N MET A 1 9.59 23.04 0.97
CA MET A 1 8.79 21.89 0.52
C MET A 1 9.50 20.71 1.08
N ASP A 2 8.97 20.18 2.18
CA ASP A 2 9.63 19.14 2.93
C ASP A 2 9.64 17.84 2.10
N ASN A 3 10.76 17.14 2.13
CA ASN A 3 10.97 15.81 1.54
C ASN A 3 10.10 14.71 2.20
N LEU A 4 9.02 15.08 2.89
CA LEU A 4 8.17 14.18 3.66
C LEU A 4 7.53 13.12 2.76
N GLY A 5 7.07 13.51 1.56
CA GLY A 5 6.49 12.58 0.60
C GLY A 5 7.48 11.53 0.05
N ASP A 6 8.78 11.87 -0.03
CA ASP A 6 9.83 10.93 -0.43
C ASP A 6 10.10 9.89 0.65
N CYS A 7 10.01 10.27 1.93
CA CYS A 7 10.11 9.34 3.05
C CYS A 7 8.93 8.35 3.07
N GLU A 8 7.71 8.86 2.92
CA GLU A 8 6.49 8.04 2.98
C GLU A 8 6.40 7.04 1.82
N ILE A 9 6.88 7.39 0.62
CA ILE A 9 6.92 6.45 -0.50
C ILE A 9 7.97 5.35 -0.30
N ASP A 10 9.10 5.67 0.33
CA ASP A 10 10.12 4.68 0.65
C ASP A 10 9.63 3.70 1.73
N ASP A 11 8.93 4.20 2.75
CA ASP A 11 8.28 3.38 3.78
C ASP A 11 7.18 2.48 3.19
N TRP A 12 6.40 2.98 2.24
CA TRP A 12 5.43 2.19 1.48
C TRP A 12 6.10 1.04 0.71
N ILE A 13 7.15 1.34 -0.05
CA ILE A 13 7.90 0.33 -0.82
C ILE A 13 8.54 -0.70 0.12
N PHE A 14 9.07 -0.25 1.25
CA PHE A 14 9.66 -1.12 2.26
C PHE A 14 8.61 -2.07 2.85
N LEU A 15 7.43 -1.56 3.24
CA LEU A 15 6.34 -2.35 3.80
C LEU A 15 5.87 -3.44 2.83
N ILE A 16 5.72 -3.11 1.54
CA ILE A 16 5.36 -4.08 0.51
C ILE A 16 6.44 -5.18 0.39
N LYS A 17 7.72 -4.81 0.29
CA LYS A 17 8.81 -5.78 0.18
C LYS A 17 8.89 -6.67 1.44
N TRP A 18 8.68 -6.09 2.62
CA TRP A 18 8.72 -6.81 3.89
C TRP A 18 7.53 -7.77 4.02
N SER A 19 6.31 -7.34 3.73
CA SER A 19 5.10 -8.18 3.82
C SER A 19 5.13 -9.38 2.86
N ILE A 20 5.67 -9.20 1.65
CA ILE A 20 5.92 -10.31 0.71
C ILE A 20 6.98 -11.28 1.25
N LYS A 21 8.04 -10.78 1.90
CA LYS A 21 9.03 -11.64 2.58
C LYS A 21 8.42 -12.46 3.71
N GLN A 22 7.45 -11.90 4.42
CA GLN A 22 6.74 -12.56 5.51
C GLN A 22 5.66 -13.55 5.06
N THR A 23 5.39 -13.62 3.77
CA THR A 23 4.45 -14.59 3.19
C THR A 23 5.19 -15.57 2.28
N PRO A 24 5.92 -16.57 2.82
CA PRO A 24 6.73 -17.51 2.04
C PRO A 24 5.95 -18.23 0.94
N GLY A 25 4.65 -18.45 1.15
CA GLY A 25 3.77 -19.09 0.17
C GLY A 25 3.61 -18.32 -1.14
N LEU A 26 3.75 -16.98 -1.13
CA LEU A 26 3.77 -16.15 -2.35
C LEU A 26 5.03 -16.37 -3.20
N ARG A 27 6.13 -16.86 -2.61
CA ARG A 27 7.38 -17.13 -3.34
C ARG A 27 7.33 -18.46 -4.08
N SER A 28 6.44 -19.36 -3.70
CA SER A 28 6.29 -20.65 -4.37
C SER A 28 5.27 -20.51 -5.52
N LYS A 29 5.73 -20.63 -6.78
CA LYS A 29 4.89 -20.60 -7.99
C LYS A 29 3.73 -21.61 -7.96
N ASN A 30 3.79 -22.60 -7.05
CA ASN A 30 2.88 -23.73 -7.00
C ASN A 30 1.83 -23.63 -5.89
N ARG A 31 1.86 -22.60 -5.03
CA ARG A 31 0.90 -22.40 -3.92
C ARG A 31 0.55 -20.93 -3.70
N GLN A 32 0.29 -20.15 -4.76
CA GLN A 32 -0.54 -18.95 -4.60
C GLN A 32 -1.98 -19.38 -4.29
N ASN A 33 -2.23 -19.80 -3.05
CA ASN A 33 -3.58 -20.08 -2.56
C ASN A 33 -4.18 -18.80 -1.96
N ASN A 34 -5.50 -18.79 -1.84
CA ASN A 34 -6.25 -17.68 -1.27
C ASN A 34 -5.77 -17.30 0.15
N GLU A 35 -5.26 -18.27 0.93
CA GLU A 35 -4.77 -18.04 2.29
C GLU A 35 -3.52 -17.17 2.34
N ASN A 36 -2.60 -17.34 1.39
CA ASN A 36 -1.40 -16.48 1.27
C ASN A 36 -1.78 -15.04 0.91
N TYR A 37 -2.83 -14.87 0.10
CA TYR A 37 -3.33 -13.55 -0.26
C TYR A 37 -4.01 -12.86 0.93
N GLU A 38 -4.83 -13.59 1.68
CA GLU A 38 -5.48 -13.08 2.88
C GLU A 38 -4.46 -12.78 4.00
N ALA A 39 -3.39 -13.57 4.13
CA ALA A 39 -2.30 -13.28 5.05
C ALA A 39 -1.54 -11.98 4.68
N LEU A 40 -1.28 -11.77 3.37
CA LEU A 40 -0.66 -10.54 2.88
C LEU A 40 -1.57 -9.32 3.15
N LYS A 41 -2.85 -9.42 2.77
CA LYS A 41 -3.85 -8.39 3.06
C LYS A 41 -3.88 -8.03 4.53
N LYS A 42 -4.07 -9.02 5.41
CA LYS A 42 -4.13 -8.82 6.86
C LYS A 42 -2.89 -8.11 7.39
N THR A 43 -1.72 -8.49 6.92
CA THR A 43 -0.46 -7.84 7.30
C THR A 43 -0.48 -6.38 6.86
N LEU A 44 -0.73 -6.10 5.59
CA LEU A 44 -0.76 -4.74 5.06
C LEU A 44 -1.80 -3.87 5.76
N SER A 45 -3.01 -4.37 6.00
CA SER A 45 -4.08 -3.66 6.72
C SER A 45 -3.65 -3.15 8.11
N GLN A 46 -2.76 -3.86 8.80
CA GLN A 46 -2.28 -3.46 10.12
C GLN A 46 -1.24 -2.34 10.07
N PHE A 47 -0.43 -2.29 9.01
CA PHE A 47 0.70 -1.37 8.90
C PHE A 47 0.42 -0.16 8.01
N ILE A 48 -0.55 -0.24 7.09
CA ILE A 48 -0.93 0.90 6.24
C ILE A 48 -1.26 2.17 7.04
N PRO A 49 -2.02 2.12 8.16
CA PRO A 49 -2.33 3.33 8.94
C PRO A 49 -1.10 4.02 9.54
N LEU A 50 0.07 3.39 9.52
CA LEU A 50 1.33 3.97 9.99
C LEU A 50 2.04 4.80 8.92
N ILE A 51 1.60 4.72 7.66
CA ILE A 51 2.16 5.42 6.51
C ILE A 51 1.18 6.50 6.08
N ARG A 52 1.65 7.73 5.95
CA ARG A 52 0.85 8.87 5.52
C ARG A 52 0.75 8.90 4.00
N LEU A 53 -0.05 7.99 3.44
CA LEU A 53 -0.24 7.85 1.98
C LEU A 53 -0.74 9.14 1.29
N VAL A 54 -1.34 10.06 2.04
CA VAL A 54 -1.76 11.39 1.58
C VAL A 54 -0.61 12.40 1.41
N GLU A 55 0.54 12.15 2.04
CA GLU A 55 1.76 12.96 1.90
C GLU A 55 2.63 12.51 0.71
N ILE A 56 2.39 11.31 0.17
CA ILE A 56 2.99 10.82 -1.08
C ILE A 56 2.50 11.68 -2.24
N SER A 57 3.37 12.01 -3.20
CA SER A 57 2.96 12.80 -4.37
C SER A 57 1.80 12.12 -5.12
N PRO A 58 0.84 12.86 -5.70
CA PRO A 58 -0.26 12.25 -6.47
C PRO A 58 0.23 11.35 -7.60
N THR A 59 1.34 11.71 -8.26
CA THR A 59 1.98 10.93 -9.32
C THR A 59 2.53 9.61 -8.78
N ASP A 60 3.30 9.64 -7.69
CA ASP A 60 3.85 8.43 -7.07
C ASP A 60 2.75 7.56 -6.46
N SER A 61 1.71 8.16 -5.90
CA SER A 61 0.54 7.44 -5.38
C SER A 61 -0.14 6.65 -6.49
N TYR A 62 -0.41 7.29 -7.64
CA TYR A 62 -0.99 6.62 -8.80
C TYR A 62 -0.09 5.48 -9.31
N ASP A 63 1.21 5.76 -9.50
CA ASP A 63 2.14 4.82 -10.13
C ASP A 63 2.60 3.68 -9.21
N LYS A 64 2.70 3.91 -7.89
CA LYS A 64 3.31 2.96 -6.94
C LYS A 64 2.34 2.42 -5.90
N VAL A 65 1.37 3.21 -5.44
CA VAL A 65 0.31 2.74 -4.51
C VAL A 65 -0.81 2.07 -5.31
N GLY A 66 -1.19 2.66 -6.45
CA GLY A 66 -2.23 2.15 -7.35
C GLY A 66 -1.98 0.73 -7.88
N LEU A 67 -0.72 0.33 -8.08
CA LEU A 67 -0.36 -1.04 -8.49
C LEU A 67 -0.84 -2.12 -7.51
N TYR A 68 -1.03 -1.76 -6.24
CA TYR A 68 -1.46 -2.67 -5.19
C TYR A 68 -2.93 -2.49 -4.82
N LYS A 69 -3.72 -1.74 -5.62
CA LYS A 69 -5.16 -1.50 -5.36
C LYS A 69 -5.97 -2.78 -5.14
N GLY A 70 -5.61 -3.89 -5.77
CA GLY A 70 -6.28 -5.18 -5.52
C GLY A 70 -6.04 -5.73 -4.11
N ILE A 71 -4.90 -5.40 -3.51
CA ILE A 71 -4.42 -5.88 -2.21
C ILE A 71 -4.77 -4.89 -1.09
N ILE A 72 -4.68 -3.58 -1.38
CA ILE A 72 -5.10 -2.51 -0.50
C ILE A 72 -6.62 -2.63 -0.32
N LEU A 73 -7.08 -2.51 0.92
CA LEU A 73 -8.50 -2.54 1.24
C LEU A 73 -9.20 -1.38 0.51
N ASN A 74 -10.33 -1.66 -0.15
CA ASN A 74 -11.09 -0.64 -0.90
C ASN A 74 -11.35 0.62 -0.06
N HIS A 75 -11.64 0.51 1.24
CA HIS A 75 -11.89 1.67 2.10
C HIS A 75 -10.68 2.60 2.24
N ILE A 76 -9.45 2.09 2.29
CA ILE A 76 -8.25 2.94 2.40
C ILE A 76 -8.04 3.69 1.09
N TYR A 77 -8.27 3.02 -0.02
CA TYR A 77 -8.15 3.64 -1.33
C TYR A 77 -9.26 4.67 -1.57
N GLU A 78 -10.49 4.41 -1.09
CA GLU A 78 -11.59 5.37 -1.05
C GLU A 78 -11.25 6.59 -0.19
N GLU A 79 -10.62 6.42 0.98
CA GLU A 79 -10.15 7.54 1.81
C GLU A 79 -9.07 8.39 1.11
N ILE A 80 -8.13 7.75 0.41
CA ILE A 80 -7.09 8.44 -0.35
C ILE A 80 -7.70 9.19 -1.55
N GLU A 81 -8.58 8.55 -2.30
CA GLU A 81 -9.31 9.20 -3.40
C GLU A 81 -10.18 10.34 -2.87
N GLU A 82 -10.88 10.15 -1.77
CA GLU A 82 -11.66 11.20 -1.12
C GLU A 82 -10.79 12.39 -0.72
N PHE A 83 -9.60 12.15 -0.16
CA PHE A 83 -8.65 13.21 0.16
C PHE A 83 -8.23 14.00 -1.09
N TYR A 84 -7.85 13.32 -2.18
CA TYR A 84 -7.43 14.00 -3.40
C TYR A 84 -8.57 14.68 -4.17
N PHE A 85 -9.76 14.06 -4.22
CA PHE A 85 -10.90 14.58 -4.98
C PHE A 85 -11.76 15.59 -4.20
N LYS A 86 -11.88 15.47 -2.87
CA LYS A 86 -12.61 16.42 -2.02
C LYS A 86 -11.71 17.47 -1.36
N GLY A 87 -10.40 17.24 -1.32
CA GLY A 87 -9.40 18.13 -0.70
C GLY A 87 -8.77 19.18 -1.63
N THR A 88 -9.36 19.48 -2.79
CA THR A 88 -8.97 20.68 -3.54
C THR A 88 -9.81 21.88 -3.07
N LEU A 89 -9.31 22.59 -2.06
CA LEU A 89 -9.71 23.97 -1.71
C LEU A 89 -8.48 24.75 -1.27
#